data_AF-A0A2X2VSX9-F1
#
_entry.id   AF-A0A2X2VSX9-F1
#
_cell.length_a   1.000
_cell.length_b   1.000
_cell.length_c   1.000
_cell.angle_alpha   90.00
_cell.angle_beta   90.00
_cell.angle_gamma   90.00
#
_symmetry.space_group_name_H-M   'P 1'
#
loop_
_entity.id
_entity.type
_entity.pdbx_description
1 polymer ?
#
loop_
_entity_poly.entity_id
_entity_poly.type
_entity_poly.pdbx_seq_one_letter_code
_entity_poly.pdbx_strand_id
1 'polypeptide(L)'
;MKKLISLILIGTAPILFAQVGINTENPKATLDITSKKNASIIEGLLPPRLTRAELTEKGNTLYGAEQDGAIIYINDASGGNQQSQREYIEGKGLYIFDAEASNKEGRWMCLYCYAVL
;
A
#
# COMPACT_ATOMS: atom_id res chain seq x y z
N MET A 1 -47.66 -43.84 -21.30
CA MET A 1 -47.32 -43.29 -19.97
C MET A 1 -45.95 -42.63 -20.08
N LYS A 2 -45.88 -41.29 -20.10
CA LYS A 2 -44.65 -40.54 -20.35
C LYS A 2 -43.86 -40.42 -19.04
N LYS A 3 -42.74 -41.13 -18.89
CA LYS A 3 -41.83 -40.97 -17.74
C LYS A 3 -40.91 -39.79 -18.03
N LEU A 4 -41.17 -38.64 -17.41
CA LEU A 4 -40.24 -37.50 -17.38
C LEU A 4 -39.13 -37.81 -16.37
N ILE A 5 -38.00 -38.35 -16.83
CA ILE A 5 -36.77 -38.42 -16.03
C ILE A 5 -36.15 -37.02 -16.11
N SER A 6 -36.45 -36.18 -15.12
CA SER A 6 -35.74 -34.92 -14.92
C SER A 6 -34.49 -35.21 -14.10
N LEU A 7 -33.34 -35.32 -14.76
CA LEU A 7 -32.05 -35.46 -14.11
C LEU A 7 -31.59 -34.08 -13.65
N ILE A 8 -31.79 -33.81 -12.36
CA ILE A 8 -31.32 -32.60 -11.69
C ILE A 8 -29.78 -32.64 -11.64
N LEU A 9 -29.12 -31.83 -12.46
CA LEU A 9 -27.69 -31.56 -12.36
C LEU A 9 -27.47 -30.43 -11.33
N ILE A 10 -27.25 -30.78 -10.06
CA ILE A 10 -26.78 -29.82 -9.05
C ILE A 10 -25.28 -29.63 -9.28
N GLY A 11 -24.94 -28.54 -9.96
CA GLY A 11 -23.56 -28.07 -10.05
C GLY A 11 -23.13 -27.52 -8.69
N THR A 12 -22.22 -28.19 -8.01
CA THR A 12 -21.50 -27.63 -6.87
C THR A 12 -20.44 -26.68 -7.40
N ALA A 13 -20.71 -25.38 -7.36
CA ALA A 13 -19.66 -24.40 -7.59
C ALA A 13 -18.64 -24.49 -6.44
N PRO A 14 -17.33 -24.61 -6.71
CA PRO A 14 -16.33 -24.50 -5.65
C PRO A 14 -16.41 -23.08 -5.07
N ILE A 15 -16.48 -23.00 -3.75
CA ILE A 15 -16.36 -21.74 -3.02
C ILE A 15 -14.90 -21.32 -3.14
N LEU A 16 -14.58 -20.50 -4.14
CA LEU A 16 -13.23 -19.96 -4.30
C LEU A 16 -13.00 -18.93 -3.20
N PHE A 17 -12.18 -19.27 -2.21
CA PHE A 17 -11.68 -18.30 -1.25
C PHE A 17 -10.70 -17.37 -1.96
N ALA A 18 -11.01 -16.07 -2.00
CA ALA A 18 -10.11 -15.03 -2.45
C ALA A 18 -8.99 -14.79 -1.42
N GLN A 19 -8.24 -15.83 -1.07
CA GLN A 19 -7.16 -15.72 -0.10
C GLN A 19 -6.03 -14.86 -0.69
N VAL A 20 -5.73 -13.72 -0.04
CA VAL A 20 -4.67 -12.80 -0.48
C VAL A 20 -3.43 -13.02 0.40
N GLY A 21 -2.72 -14.11 0.09
CA GLY A 21 -1.38 -14.39 0.60
C GLY A 21 -0.37 -14.40 -0.55
N ILE A 22 0.83 -13.88 -0.32
CA ILE A 22 1.97 -14.01 -1.23
C ILE A 22 2.96 -15.00 -0.60
N ASN A 23 3.22 -16.09 -1.32
CA ASN A 23 4.04 -17.23 -0.87
C ASN A 23 3.50 -18.00 0.35
N THR A 24 2.26 -17.78 0.79
CA THR A 24 1.60 -18.55 1.87
C THR A 24 0.22 -19.02 1.43
N GLU A 25 -0.11 -20.27 1.76
CA GLU A 25 -1.43 -20.86 1.51
C GLU A 25 -2.41 -20.59 2.66
N ASN A 26 -1.92 -20.15 3.81
CA ASN A 26 -2.73 -19.89 5.01
C ASN A 26 -2.46 -18.47 5.52
N PRO A 27 -2.95 -17.42 4.83
CA PRO A 27 -2.70 -16.04 5.22
C PRO A 27 -3.33 -15.73 6.59
N LYS A 28 -2.59 -15.03 7.44
CA LYS A 28 -3.04 -14.61 8.80
C LYS A 28 -3.55 -13.18 8.87
N ALA A 29 -3.52 -12.47 7.75
CA ALA A 29 -4.02 -11.10 7.60
C ALA A 29 -4.62 -10.93 6.20
N THR A 30 -5.27 -9.78 5.95
CA THR A 30 -5.83 -9.44 4.63
C THR A 30 -4.77 -9.44 3.53
N LEU A 31 -3.51 -9.11 3.83
CA LEU A 31 -2.36 -9.34 2.96
C LEU A 31 -1.26 -9.95 3.82
N ASP A 32 -0.92 -11.21 3.58
CA ASP A 32 0.16 -11.91 4.28
C ASP A 32 1.27 -12.28 3.27
N ILE A 33 2.47 -11.74 3.47
CA ILE A 33 3.62 -11.98 2.60
C ILE A 33 4.64 -12.77 3.38
N THR A 34 4.95 -13.97 2.91
CA THR A 34 5.95 -14.83 3.54
C THR A 34 7.20 -14.98 2.68
N SER A 35 8.33 -15.17 3.36
CA SER A 35 9.64 -15.42 2.76
C SER A 35 9.67 -16.79 2.08
N LYS A 36 10.25 -16.86 0.87
CA LYS A 36 10.59 -18.11 0.17
C LYS A 36 11.83 -18.78 0.77
N LYS A 37 12.61 -18.08 1.62
CA LYS A 37 13.81 -18.60 2.30
C LYS A 37 14.85 -19.22 1.37
N ASN A 38 14.97 -18.70 0.15
CA ASN A 38 15.96 -19.13 -0.84
C ASN A 38 17.04 -18.07 -0.99
N ALA A 39 18.32 -18.47 -0.84
CA ALA A 39 19.46 -17.54 -0.84
C ALA A 39 19.64 -16.75 -2.15
N SER A 40 19.09 -17.21 -3.26
CA SER A 40 19.17 -16.54 -4.57
C SER A 40 17.97 -15.64 -4.88
N ILE A 41 17.03 -15.50 -3.95
CA ILE A 41 15.81 -14.70 -4.13
C ILE A 41 15.90 -13.44 -3.27
N ILE A 42 15.72 -12.28 -3.89
CA ILE A 42 15.59 -11.00 -3.20
C ILE A 42 14.18 -10.91 -2.61
N GLU A 43 14.08 -10.56 -1.33
CA GLU A 43 12.81 -10.43 -0.61
C GLU A 43 12.59 -9.00 -0.15
N GLY A 44 11.33 -8.57 -0.10
CA GLY A 44 10.94 -7.26 0.37
C GLY A 44 9.61 -6.80 -0.21
N LEU A 45 9.03 -5.78 0.43
CA LEU A 45 7.91 -5.02 -0.10
C LEU A 45 8.45 -3.68 -0.60
N LEU A 46 8.23 -3.37 -1.89
CA LEU A 46 8.58 -2.07 -2.45
C LEU A 46 7.33 -1.18 -2.50
N PRO A 47 7.18 -0.21 -1.59
CA PRO A 47 6.13 0.80 -1.74
C PRO A 47 6.46 1.71 -2.94
N PRO A 48 5.48 2.52 -3.41
CA PRO A 48 5.72 3.55 -4.41
C PRO A 48 6.90 4.45 -4.01
N ARG A 49 7.81 4.68 -4.94
CA ARG A 49 8.98 5.55 -4.73
C ARG A 49 8.74 6.88 -5.41
N LEU A 50 8.95 7.96 -4.67
CA LEU A 50 8.71 9.33 -5.12
C LEU A 50 9.82 10.24 -4.61
N THR A 51 10.10 11.32 -5.33
CA THR A 51 10.88 12.46 -4.83
C THR A 51 9.95 13.45 -4.13
N ARG A 52 10.51 14.30 -3.26
CA ARG A 52 9.74 15.42 -2.68
C ARG A 52 9.28 16.41 -3.77
N ALA A 53 10.01 16.53 -4.88
CA ALA A 53 9.62 17.32 -6.04
C ALA A 53 8.36 16.78 -6.71
N GLU A 54 8.29 15.48 -7.00
CA GLU A 54 7.10 14.83 -7.56
C GLU A 54 5.89 14.95 -6.62
N LEU A 55 6.10 14.84 -5.31
CA LEU A 55 5.04 15.13 -4.34
C LEU A 55 4.62 16.61 -4.36
N THR A 56 5.54 17.54 -4.64
CA THR A 56 5.24 18.96 -4.76
C THR A 56 4.32 19.22 -5.96
N GLU A 57 4.60 18.58 -7.09
CA GLU A 57 3.79 18.65 -8.31
C GLU A 57 2.38 18.07 -8.12
N LYS A 58 2.23 17.04 -7.27
CA LYS A 58 0.91 16.51 -6.88
C LYS A 58 0.06 17.48 -6.06
N GLY A 59 0.63 18.56 -5.55
CA GLY A 59 -0.08 19.57 -4.75
C GLY A 59 -0.55 19.02 -3.40
N ASN A 60 -1.66 19.56 -2.87
CA ASN A 60 -2.22 19.22 -1.55
C ASN A 60 -3.67 18.70 -1.63
N THR A 61 -4.16 18.35 -2.82
CA THR A 61 -5.57 17.99 -3.04
C THR A 61 -5.82 16.52 -3.31
N LEU A 62 -4.77 15.76 -3.67
CA LEU A 62 -4.90 14.35 -4.05
C LEU A 62 -4.84 13.39 -2.84
N TYR A 63 -4.04 13.72 -1.83
CA TYR A 63 -3.97 12.95 -0.59
C TYR A 63 -4.86 13.61 0.45
N GLY A 64 -5.79 12.84 1.01
CA GLY A 64 -6.69 13.25 2.08
C GLY A 64 -7.11 12.06 2.93
N ALA A 65 -8.29 12.13 3.55
CA ALA A 65 -8.78 11.11 4.48
C ALA A 65 -8.78 9.67 3.91
N GLU A 66 -9.10 9.51 2.62
CA GLU A 66 -9.14 8.19 1.97
C GLU A 66 -7.75 7.58 1.72
N GLN A 67 -6.69 8.37 1.90
CA GLN A 67 -5.29 7.93 1.76
C GLN A 67 -4.58 7.92 3.11
N ASP A 68 -5.30 8.08 4.22
CA ASP A 68 -4.74 7.92 5.55
C ASP A 68 -4.09 6.54 5.70
N GLY A 69 -2.86 6.51 6.19
CA GLY A 69 -2.04 5.30 6.26
C GLY A 69 -1.36 4.89 4.96
N ALA A 70 -1.42 5.68 3.88
CA ALA A 70 -0.69 5.40 2.65
C ALA A 70 0.82 5.40 2.92
N ILE A 71 1.54 4.39 2.42
CA ILE A 71 2.99 4.24 2.62
C ILE A 71 3.72 4.51 1.31
N ILE A 72 4.74 5.37 1.35
CA ILE A 72 5.64 5.65 0.24
C ILE A 72 7.09 5.64 0.71
N TYR A 73 8.01 5.50 -0.24
CA TYR A 73 9.43 5.72 0.01
C TYR A 73 9.90 6.97 -0.72
N ILE A 74 10.47 7.92 0.03
CA ILE A 74 11.14 9.08 -0.55
C ILE A 74 12.58 8.72 -0.89
N ASN A 75 12.90 8.71 -2.17
CA ASN A 75 14.26 8.40 -2.65
C ASN A 75 15.16 9.63 -2.74
N ASP A 76 14.59 10.82 -2.95
CA ASP A 76 15.30 12.10 -2.95
C ASP A 76 14.41 13.22 -2.37
N ALA A 77 14.95 13.94 -1.39
CA ALA A 77 14.30 15.07 -0.74
C ALA A 77 15.01 16.41 -1.03
N SER A 78 16.00 16.45 -1.93
CA SER A 78 16.73 17.68 -2.27
C SER A 78 15.89 18.71 -3.03
N GLY A 79 14.91 18.25 -3.81
CA GLY A 79 13.99 19.10 -4.59
C GLY A 79 12.63 19.35 -3.92
N GLY A 80 11.77 20.12 -4.59
CA GLY A 80 10.42 20.41 -4.12
C GLY A 80 10.36 21.34 -2.89
N ASN A 81 9.16 21.54 -2.33
CA ASN A 81 8.95 22.36 -1.15
C ASN A 81 8.64 21.54 0.11
N GLN A 82 8.82 22.16 1.27
CA GLN A 82 8.42 21.64 2.59
C GLN A 82 7.21 22.42 3.12
N GLN A 83 6.15 22.48 2.32
CA GLN A 83 4.93 23.20 2.70
C GLN A 83 3.77 22.23 2.86
N SER A 84 2.95 22.46 3.89
CA SER A 84 1.74 21.68 4.19
C SER A 84 2.07 20.19 4.24
N GLN A 85 1.50 19.36 3.37
CA GLN A 85 1.68 17.90 3.39
C GLN A 85 3.13 17.41 3.40
N ARG A 86 4.08 18.21 2.89
CA ARG A 86 5.50 17.86 2.76
C ARG A 86 6.40 18.48 3.84
N GLU A 87 5.83 19.18 4.81
CA GLU A 87 6.55 19.92 5.87
C GLU A 87 7.66 19.07 6.52
N TYR A 88 7.35 17.83 6.88
CA TYR A 88 8.27 16.92 7.59
C TYR A 88 9.07 15.97 6.68
N ILE A 89 9.09 16.21 5.37
CA ILE A 89 9.96 15.44 4.44
C ILE A 89 11.33 16.11 4.39
N GLU A 90 12.18 15.79 5.36
CA GLU A 90 13.54 16.34 5.45
C GLU A 90 14.57 15.53 4.66
N GLY A 91 14.34 14.22 4.50
CA GLY A 91 15.32 13.31 3.91
C GLY A 91 14.73 12.10 3.21
N LYS A 92 15.60 11.26 2.66
CA LYS A 92 15.20 9.96 2.11
C LYS A 92 14.70 9.04 3.23
N GLY A 93 13.67 8.25 2.97
CA GLY A 93 13.11 7.37 3.99
C GLY A 93 11.75 6.79 3.66
N LEU A 94 11.21 6.02 4.59
CA LEU A 94 9.86 5.48 4.53
C LEU A 94 8.91 6.46 5.23
N TYR A 95 7.84 6.86 4.55
CA TYR A 95 6.86 7.82 5.03
C TYR A 95 5.46 7.21 5.00
N ILE A 96 4.66 7.56 6.00
CA ILE A 96 3.23 7.28 6.07
C ILE A 96 2.46 8.60 5.95
N PHE A 97 1.37 8.61 5.20
CA PHE A 97 0.47 9.76 5.17
C PHE A 97 -0.41 9.72 6.42
N ASP A 98 -0.30 10.75 7.25
CA ASP A 98 -1.16 10.98 8.40
C ASP A 98 -2.18 12.05 8.02
N ALA A 99 -3.44 11.64 7.83
CA ALA A 99 -4.50 12.56 7.43
C ALA A 99 -5.10 13.28 8.65
N GLU A 100 -5.13 14.62 8.63
CA GLU A 100 -5.84 15.39 9.66
C GLU A 100 -7.31 15.58 9.26
N ALA A 101 -8.21 15.04 10.09
CA ALA A 101 -9.66 15.07 9.82
C ALA A 101 -10.25 16.49 9.74
N SER A 102 -9.64 17.49 10.38
CA SER A 102 -10.27 18.81 10.57
C SER A 102 -10.11 19.77 9.39
N ASN A 103 -9.01 19.71 8.62
CA ASN A 103 -8.72 20.71 7.59
C ASN A 103 -8.55 20.15 6.18
N LYS A 104 -8.78 18.83 5.97
CA LYS A 104 -8.36 18.11 4.74
C LYS A 104 -6.86 18.27 4.43
N GLU A 105 -6.10 18.68 5.44
CA GLU A 105 -4.66 18.66 5.40
C GLU A 105 -4.20 17.30 5.94
N GLY A 106 -3.01 16.89 5.57
CA GLY A 106 -2.33 15.75 6.17
C GLY A 106 -0.85 16.04 6.19
N ARG A 107 -0.04 15.15 6.74
CA ARG A 107 1.42 15.28 6.75
C ARG A 107 2.04 13.95 6.39
N TRP A 108 3.07 13.99 5.54
CA TRP A 108 3.94 12.84 5.33
C TRP A 108 4.85 12.71 6.55
N MET A 109 4.55 11.71 7.38
CA MET A 109 5.26 11.44 8.61
C MET A 109 6.33 10.39 8.37
N CYS A 110 7.55 10.71 8.80
CA CYS A 110 8.67 9.79 8.72
C CYS A 110 8.48 8.60 9.67
N LEU A 111 8.46 7.36 9.15
CA LEU A 111 8.57 6.15 9.96
C LEU A 111 10.03 5.76 10.19
N TYR A 112 10.86 5.93 9.16
CA TYR A 112 12.29 5.68 9.24
C TYR A 112 13.01 6.47 8.15
N CYS A 113 13.73 7.52 8.54
CA CYS A 113 14.42 8.41 7.60
C CYS A 113 15.81 8.74 8.12
N TYR A 114 16.68 9.04 7.17
CA TYR A 114 17.99 9.56 7.47
C TYR A 114 17.85 11.07 7.53
N ALA A 115 18.13 11.66 8.70
CA ALA A 115 18.27 13.10 8.81
C ALA A 115 19.37 13.56 7.84
N VAL A 116 19.15 14.68 7.16
CA VAL A 116 20.21 15.36 6.42
C VAL A 116 21.14 15.96 7.47
N LEU A 117 22.41 15.55 7.47
CA LEU A 117 23.47 16.21 8.26
C LEU A 117 23.65 17.65 7.79
#